data_AF-A0A2T3KCR4-F1
#
_entry.id   AF-A0A2T3KCR4-F1
#
_cell.length_a   1.000
_cell.length_b   1.000
_cell.length_c   1.000
_cell.angle_alpha   90.00
_cell.angle_beta   90.00
_cell.angle_gamma   90.00
#
_symmetry.space_group_name_H-M   'P 1'
#
loop_
_entity.id
_entity.type
_entity.pdbx_description
1 polymer ?
#
loop_
_entity_poly.entity_id
_entity_poly.type
_entity_poly.pdbx_seq_one_letter_code
_entity_poly.pdbx_strand_id
1 'polypeptide(L)'
;MTVLQLQGTKLEQKRISKPLPLVRFFLASVGLLFIVAMHYFQHNPGGSGLELSFNAAAWIPFSVAISCGLLEICRQKVWRYSRMTLLLFSCCVLLTLPVFYPNADGFAASNRLLTLWAGFLFFTSLQQFVFTHSQRQRLLWFITIAVLIEAVFGWYQFLWLTANNRFGYDIIANRPYGIFQQPNVMASFLATGLVIAAYLLARLPRYRGKWVWQHMILLAVPVLTIPLLVVLNSRTGWLGATIGSLLMLPYLYRFAAKYQQRMWGLMLLLGLALAWQVSST
;
A
#
# COMPACT_ATOMS: atom_id res chain seq x y z
N MET A 1 -2.19 30.60 -34.57
CA MET A 1 -1.79 30.17 -33.21
C MET A 1 -0.70 31.10 -32.72
N THR A 2 -1.02 31.99 -31.78
CA THR A 2 -0.07 32.95 -31.19
C THR A 2 0.70 32.28 -30.05
N VAL A 3 2.00 32.12 -30.21
CA VAL A 3 2.89 31.60 -29.16
C VAL A 3 3.13 32.72 -28.16
N LEU A 4 2.52 32.62 -26.97
CA LEU A 4 2.74 33.58 -25.88
C LEU A 4 4.16 33.37 -25.31
N GLN A 5 5.01 34.38 -25.45
CA GLN A 5 6.36 34.39 -24.92
C GLN A 5 6.31 34.82 -23.45
N LEU A 6 6.24 33.85 -22.54
CA LEU A 6 6.02 34.07 -21.09
C LEU A 6 7.31 34.29 -20.28
N GLN A 7 8.49 34.29 -20.93
CA GLN A 7 9.78 34.46 -20.27
C GLN A 7 9.89 35.84 -19.60
N GLY A 8 10.25 35.88 -18.31
CA GLY A 8 10.38 37.11 -17.52
C GLY A 8 9.09 37.62 -16.87
N THR A 9 7.95 36.93 -17.03
CA THR A 9 6.67 37.32 -16.41
C THR A 9 6.37 36.49 -15.15
N LYS A 10 5.45 36.97 -14.28
CA LYS A 10 4.92 36.17 -13.15
C LYS A 10 4.23 34.86 -13.60
N LEU A 11 3.88 34.77 -14.89
CA LEU A 11 3.28 33.60 -15.54
C LEU A 11 4.34 32.65 -16.15
N GLU A 12 5.63 32.99 -16.05
CA GLU A 12 6.69 32.08 -16.42
C GLU A 12 6.62 30.84 -15.51
N GLN A 13 6.34 29.68 -16.09
CA GLN A 13 6.49 28.42 -15.37
C GLN A 13 7.95 28.32 -14.93
N LYS A 14 8.21 28.55 -13.64
CA LYS A 14 9.51 28.36 -13.01
C LYS A 14 10.07 27.01 -13.46
N ARG A 15 11.04 27.05 -14.37
CA ARG A 15 11.77 25.84 -14.80
C ARG A 15 12.42 25.26 -13.56
N ILE A 16 12.17 23.96 -13.35
CA ILE A 16 12.74 23.19 -12.25
C ILE A 16 14.25 23.40 -12.26
N SER A 17 14.80 23.97 -11.19
CA SER A 17 16.24 24.05 -10.96
C SER A 17 16.83 22.64 -11.02
N LYS A 18 17.85 22.41 -11.85
CA LYS A 18 18.52 21.11 -12.02
C LYS A 18 18.89 20.51 -10.64
N PRO A 19 18.72 19.19 -10.42
CA PRO A 19 18.30 18.71 -9.10
C PRO A 19 19.36 17.90 -8.35
N LEU A 20 19.36 17.98 -7.01
CA LEU A 20 19.59 16.82 -6.15
C LEU A 20 18.54 15.76 -6.53
N PRO A 21 18.88 14.48 -6.75
CA PRO A 21 17.91 13.48 -7.17
C PRO A 21 17.05 12.99 -5.99
N LEU A 22 16.38 13.89 -5.25
CA LEU A 22 15.53 13.58 -4.08
C LEU A 22 14.43 12.57 -4.40
N VAL A 23 13.95 12.54 -5.65
CA VAL A 23 13.03 11.50 -6.14
C VAL A 23 13.62 10.10 -5.98
N ARG A 24 14.92 9.91 -6.23
CA ARG A 24 15.58 8.60 -6.09
C ARG A 24 15.65 8.19 -4.62
N PHE A 25 16.00 9.12 -3.74
CA PHE A 25 16.01 8.87 -2.30
C PHE A 25 14.62 8.57 -1.75
N PHE A 26 13.60 9.33 -2.19
CA PHE A 26 12.20 9.07 -1.86
C PHE A 26 11.78 7.66 -2.31
N LEU A 27 12.04 7.30 -3.57
CA LEU A 27 11.71 5.97 -4.09
C LEU A 27 12.47 4.86 -3.38
N ALA A 28 13.74 5.06 -3.04
CA ALA A 28 14.54 4.10 -2.31
C ALA A 28 14.01 3.90 -0.89
N SER A 29 13.64 4.99 -0.21
CA SER A 29 13.02 4.95 1.12
C SER A 29 11.66 4.25 1.08
N VAL A 30 10.76 4.56 0.14
CA VAL A 30 9.48 3.86 0.00
C VAL A 30 9.69 2.38 -0.36
N GLY A 31 10.69 2.07 -1.20
CA GLY A 31 11.06 0.69 -1.49
C GLY A 31 11.56 -0.05 -0.25
N LEU A 32 12.42 0.58 0.55
CA LEU A 32 12.91 0.01 1.81
C LEU A 32 11.78 -0.20 2.81
N LEU A 33 10.83 0.73 2.88
CA LEU A 33 9.62 0.61 3.71
C LEU A 33 8.84 -0.66 3.37
N PHE A 34 8.45 -0.81 2.09
CA PHE A 34 7.57 -1.89 1.68
C PHE A 34 8.28 -3.23 1.49
N ILE A 35 9.55 -3.27 1.08
CA ILE A 35 10.23 -4.53 0.77
C ILE A 35 10.96 -5.09 1.99
N VAL A 36 11.45 -4.24 2.89
CA VAL A 36 12.34 -4.66 3.99
C VAL A 36 11.73 -4.34 5.35
N ALA A 37 11.55 -3.05 5.66
CA ALA A 37 11.30 -2.59 7.02
C ALA A 37 9.99 -3.12 7.61
N MET A 38 8.90 -3.14 6.82
CA MET A 38 7.61 -3.64 7.32
C MET A 38 7.64 -5.12 7.70
N HIS A 39 8.53 -5.92 7.11
CA HIS A 39 8.64 -7.37 7.37
C HIS A 39 9.52 -7.69 8.58
N TYR A 40 10.01 -6.68 9.30
CA TYR A 40 10.90 -6.88 10.43
C TYR A 40 10.16 -7.40 11.67
N PHE A 41 10.50 -8.62 12.08
CA PHE A 41 10.00 -9.22 13.30
C PHE A 41 11.06 -9.23 14.40
N GLN A 42 10.69 -8.70 15.57
CA GLN A 42 11.39 -8.89 16.83
C GLN A 42 10.34 -9.20 17.91
N HIS A 43 10.70 -10.05 18.88
CA HIS A 43 9.85 -10.28 20.04
C HIS A 43 9.56 -8.94 20.72
N ASN A 44 8.27 -8.67 20.89
CA ASN A 44 7.76 -7.46 21.49
C ASN A 44 6.80 -7.83 22.62
N PRO A 45 6.57 -6.95 23.60
CA PRO A 45 5.70 -7.22 24.74
C PRO A 45 4.20 -7.24 24.36
N GLY A 46 3.85 -7.19 23.07
CA GLY A 46 2.52 -6.85 22.60
C GLY A 46 2.25 -5.35 22.69
N GLY A 47 0.98 -4.95 22.57
CA GLY A 47 0.56 -3.55 22.73
C GLY A 47 0.23 -2.84 21.40
N SER A 48 0.57 -1.55 21.29
CA SER A 48 0.13 -0.72 20.16
C SER A 48 1.16 0.33 19.71
N GLY A 49 1.02 0.82 18.48
CA GLY A 49 1.88 1.88 17.95
C GLY A 49 3.34 1.45 17.83
N LEU A 50 4.25 2.20 18.44
CA LEU A 50 5.71 1.98 18.36
C LEU A 50 6.21 0.80 19.20
N GLU A 51 5.38 0.23 20.07
CA GLU A 51 5.71 -0.98 20.83
C GLU A 51 5.85 -2.21 19.91
N LEU A 52 5.22 -2.15 18.74
CA LEU A 52 5.31 -3.18 17.72
C LEU A 52 6.58 -2.97 16.86
N SER A 53 7.45 -3.98 16.85
CA SER A 53 8.77 -3.90 16.21
C SER A 53 8.72 -3.53 14.71
N PHE A 54 7.73 -4.05 13.99
CA PHE A 54 7.57 -3.77 12.56
C PHE A 54 7.14 -2.33 12.30
N ASN A 55 6.34 -1.73 13.19
CA ASN A 55 5.98 -0.32 13.11
C ASN A 55 7.22 0.55 13.34
N ALA A 56 7.99 0.27 14.40
CA ALA A 56 9.23 1.00 14.69
C ALA A 56 10.22 0.92 13.52
N ALA A 57 10.40 -0.26 12.92
CA ALA A 57 11.23 -0.43 11.73
C ALA A 57 10.69 0.37 10.54
N ALA A 58 9.37 0.34 10.27
CA ALA A 58 8.73 1.05 9.17
C ALA A 58 8.83 2.59 9.30
N TRP A 59 8.83 3.13 10.52
CA TRP A 59 8.97 4.55 10.79
C TRP A 59 10.30 5.13 10.29
N ILE A 60 11.37 4.34 10.25
CA ILE A 60 12.70 4.77 9.79
C ILE A 60 12.65 5.22 8.32
N PRO A 61 12.37 4.36 7.32
CA PRO A 61 12.25 4.80 5.95
C PRO A 61 11.09 5.78 5.76
N PHE A 62 9.99 5.64 6.50
CA PHE A 62 8.83 6.52 6.38
C PHE A 62 9.17 7.98 6.69
N SER A 63 9.91 8.24 7.77
CA SER A 63 10.38 9.58 8.13
C SER A 63 11.32 10.17 7.08
N VAL A 64 12.17 9.34 6.44
CA VAL A 64 13.05 9.76 5.32
C VAL A 64 12.23 10.16 4.09
N ALA A 65 11.17 9.41 3.75
CA ALA A 65 10.28 9.74 2.64
C ALA A 65 9.57 11.09 2.89
N ILE A 66 9.05 11.29 4.11
CA ILE A 66 8.42 12.55 4.50
C ILE A 66 9.43 13.70 4.38
N SER A 67 10.63 13.53 4.95
CA SER A 67 11.70 14.53 4.93
C SER A 67 12.10 14.92 3.51
N CYS A 68 12.22 13.96 2.59
CA CYS A 68 12.50 14.22 1.18
C CYS A 68 11.42 15.11 0.54
N GLY A 69 10.14 14.88 0.84
CA GLY A 69 9.06 15.72 0.35
C GLY A 69 9.07 17.14 0.93
N LEU A 70 9.33 17.28 2.24
CA LEU A 70 9.45 18.59 2.89
C LEU A 70 10.65 19.38 2.34
N LEU A 71 11.80 18.73 2.13
CA LEU A 71 12.97 19.34 1.51
C LEU A 71 12.68 19.81 0.08
N GLU A 72 11.88 19.07 -0.69
CA GLU A 72 11.42 19.53 -2.01
C GLU A 72 10.56 20.80 -1.93
N ILE A 73 9.68 20.92 -0.92
CA ILE A 73 8.89 22.15 -0.71
C ILE A 73 9.84 23.32 -0.45
N CYS A 74 10.78 23.16 0.48
CA CYS A 74 11.76 24.21 0.82
C CYS A 74 12.62 24.60 -0.39
N ARG A 75 13.06 23.61 -1.18
CA ARG A 75 13.91 23.81 -2.37
C ARG A 75 13.16 24.55 -3.47
N GLN A 76 11.95 24.09 -3.81
CA GLN A 76 11.16 24.70 -4.88
C GLN A 76 10.53 26.03 -4.45
N LYS A 77 10.42 26.28 -3.13
CA LYS A 77 9.68 27.39 -2.52
C LYS A 77 8.23 27.46 -3.03
N VAL A 78 7.68 26.29 -3.35
CA VAL A 78 6.33 26.11 -3.89
C VAL A 78 5.75 24.88 -3.22
N TRP A 79 4.57 25.04 -2.64
CA TRP A 79 3.81 23.94 -2.10
C TRP A 79 2.78 23.48 -3.13
N ARG A 80 2.89 22.23 -3.57
CA ARG A 80 1.92 21.63 -4.49
C ARG A 80 0.86 20.91 -3.70
N TYR A 81 -0.40 21.29 -3.90
CA TYR A 81 -1.55 20.66 -3.26
C TYR A 81 -2.68 20.45 -4.27
N SER A 82 -3.61 19.55 -3.94
CA SER A 82 -4.80 19.24 -4.73
C SER A 82 -6.07 19.50 -3.91
N ARG A 83 -7.24 19.49 -4.57
CA ARG A 83 -8.53 19.54 -3.85
C ARG A 83 -8.66 18.40 -2.83
N MET A 84 -8.12 17.24 -3.16
CA MET A 84 -8.08 16.09 -2.25
C MET A 84 -7.23 16.37 -1.00
N THR A 85 -6.15 17.15 -1.13
CA THR A 85 -5.30 17.56 0.01
C THR A 85 -6.09 18.39 1.01
N LEU A 86 -6.90 19.34 0.54
CA LEU A 86 -7.72 20.17 1.42
C LEU A 86 -8.82 19.37 2.12
N LEU A 87 -9.45 18.43 1.39
CA LEU A 87 -10.46 17.56 1.95
C LEU A 87 -9.86 16.63 3.03
N LEU A 88 -8.75 15.96 2.73
CA LEU A 88 -8.08 15.09 3.70
C LEU A 88 -7.54 15.87 4.90
N PHE A 89 -7.04 17.09 4.70
CA PHE A 89 -6.64 17.97 5.80
C PHE A 89 -7.83 18.27 6.72
N SER A 90 -8.99 18.63 6.14
CA SER A 90 -10.21 18.88 6.88
C SER A 90 -10.64 17.64 7.68
N CYS A 91 -10.56 16.44 7.08
CA CYS A 91 -10.81 15.18 7.79
C CYS A 91 -9.81 14.95 8.94
N CYS A 92 -8.53 15.24 8.75
CA CYS A 92 -7.52 15.09 9.82
C CYS A 92 -7.81 16.04 10.99
N VAL A 93 -8.21 17.28 10.70
CA VAL A 93 -8.64 18.25 11.72
C VAL A 93 -9.86 17.72 12.47
N LEU A 94 -10.90 17.29 11.75
CA LEU A 94 -12.12 16.73 12.36
C LEU A 94 -11.83 15.52 13.25
N LEU A 95 -10.94 14.62 12.83
CA LEU A 95 -10.53 13.45 13.61
C LEU A 95 -9.63 13.80 14.81
N THR A 96 -9.05 15.01 14.85
CA THR A 96 -8.26 15.50 15.98
C THR A 96 -9.15 16.15 17.05
N LEU A 97 -10.34 16.64 16.69
CA LEU A 97 -11.26 17.35 17.60
C LEU A 97 -11.62 16.58 18.89
N PRO A 98 -11.86 15.26 18.88
CA PRO A 98 -12.27 14.54 20.09
C PRO A 98 -11.24 14.59 21.23
N VAL A 99 -9.98 14.91 20.96
CA VAL A 99 -8.94 15.07 22.00
C VAL A 99 -9.19 16.29 22.89
N PHE A 100 -9.97 17.27 22.44
CA PHE A 100 -10.33 18.45 23.22
C PHE A 100 -11.60 18.27 24.07
N TYR A 101 -12.22 17.07 24.07
CA TYR A 101 -13.42 16.83 24.86
C TYR A 101 -13.09 16.63 26.35
N PRO A 102 -13.99 17.03 27.28
CA PRO A 102 -13.69 17.04 28.72
C PRO A 102 -13.22 15.70 29.31
N ASN A 103 -13.63 14.57 28.72
CA ASN A 103 -13.29 13.21 29.17
C ASN A 103 -12.31 12.51 28.20
N ALA A 104 -11.56 13.25 27.40
CA ALA A 104 -10.66 12.67 26.41
C ALA A 104 -9.35 12.20 27.05
N ASP A 105 -8.94 10.97 26.72
CA ASP A 105 -7.60 10.47 27.03
C ASP A 105 -6.65 10.80 25.86
N GLY A 106 -5.92 11.91 26.02
CA GLY A 106 -4.94 12.35 25.04
C GLY A 106 -3.75 11.38 24.88
N PHE A 107 -3.37 10.67 25.94
CA PHE A 107 -2.25 9.73 25.89
C PHE A 107 -2.61 8.50 25.06
N ALA A 108 -3.80 7.92 25.29
CA ALA A 108 -4.30 6.81 24.49
C ALA A 108 -4.53 7.18 23.01
N ALA A 109 -4.85 8.44 22.72
CA ALA A 109 -5.05 8.93 21.35
C ALA A 109 -3.74 9.27 20.61
N SER A 110 -2.63 9.50 21.34
CA SER A 110 -1.38 10.03 20.80
C SER A 110 -0.83 9.26 19.59
N ASN A 111 -0.72 7.93 19.69
CA ASN A 111 -0.23 7.07 18.62
C ASN A 111 -1.11 7.16 17.36
N ARG A 112 -2.44 7.25 17.53
CA ARG A 112 -3.40 7.37 16.41
C ARG A 112 -3.32 8.73 15.73
N LEU A 113 -3.17 9.81 16.51
CA LEU A 113 -3.00 11.15 15.95
C LEU A 113 -1.65 11.32 15.26
N LEU A 114 -0.57 10.79 15.84
CA LEU A 114 0.76 10.84 15.25
C LEU A 114 0.77 10.13 13.89
N THR A 115 0.22 8.92 13.82
CA THR A 115 0.08 8.17 12.55
C THR A 115 -0.84 8.87 11.54
N LEU A 116 -1.95 9.47 11.98
CA LEU A 116 -2.86 10.24 11.13
C LEU A 116 -2.13 11.42 10.45
N TRP A 117 -1.48 12.27 11.24
CA TRP A 117 -0.79 13.45 10.73
C TRP A 117 0.45 13.10 9.92
N ALA A 118 1.20 12.06 10.29
CA ALA A 118 2.31 11.60 9.47
C ALA A 118 1.85 10.96 8.16
N GLY A 119 0.72 10.25 8.14
CA GLY A 119 0.08 9.77 6.91
C GLY A 119 -0.33 10.92 6.00
N PHE A 120 -0.89 11.98 6.56
CA PHE A 120 -1.19 13.22 5.83
C PHE A 120 0.09 13.86 5.28
N LEU A 121 1.15 14.00 6.08
CA LEU A 121 2.44 14.52 5.62
C LEU A 121 3.01 13.68 4.49
N PHE A 122 2.99 12.35 4.61
CA PHE A 122 3.44 11.46 3.55
C PHE A 122 2.64 11.65 2.25
N PHE A 123 1.32 11.78 2.35
CA PHE A 123 0.47 12.11 1.21
C PHE A 123 0.83 13.46 0.58
N THR A 124 1.10 14.49 1.38
CA THR A 124 1.58 15.78 0.85
C THR A 124 2.95 15.64 0.20
N SER A 125 3.87 14.84 0.75
CA SER A 125 5.19 14.58 0.20
C SER A 125 5.13 13.93 -1.18
N LEU A 126 4.21 12.99 -1.40
CA LEU A 126 3.98 12.37 -2.72
C LEU A 126 3.67 13.41 -3.81
N GLN A 127 2.95 14.49 -3.46
CA GLN A 127 2.54 15.52 -4.42
C GLN A 127 3.67 16.48 -4.84
N GLN A 128 4.77 16.51 -4.07
CA GLN A 128 5.88 17.42 -4.33
C GLN A 128 6.75 16.94 -5.51
N PHE A 129 6.65 15.66 -5.86
CA PHE A 129 7.42 15.04 -6.93
C PHE A 129 6.62 14.86 -8.22
N VAL A 130 7.26 15.12 -9.37
CA VAL A 130 6.74 14.76 -10.69
C VAL A 130 7.24 13.37 -11.06
N PHE A 131 6.49 12.34 -10.70
CA PHE A 131 6.87 10.97 -11.03
C PHE A 131 6.64 10.66 -12.52
N THR A 132 7.65 10.04 -13.14
CA THR A 132 7.50 9.43 -14.47
C THR A 132 6.57 8.21 -14.40
N HIS A 133 6.05 7.78 -15.55
CA HIS A 133 5.18 6.59 -15.61
C HIS A 133 5.86 5.35 -15.00
N SER A 134 7.13 5.12 -15.30
CA SER A 134 7.92 4.01 -14.74
C SER A 134 8.06 4.10 -13.22
N GLN A 135 8.26 5.30 -12.67
CA GLN A 135 8.36 5.49 -11.22
C GLN A 135 7.05 5.23 -10.50
N ARG A 136 5.91 5.67 -11.08
CA ARG A 136 4.58 5.36 -10.53
C ARG A 136 4.30 3.86 -10.52
N GLN A 137 4.63 3.17 -11.61
CA GLN A 137 4.52 1.71 -11.67
C GLN A 137 5.43 1.04 -10.64
N ARG A 138 6.66 1.55 -10.43
CA ARG A 138 7.59 1.03 -9.43
C ARG A 138 7.05 1.13 -8.01
N LEU A 139 6.43 2.25 -7.64
CA LEU A 139 5.77 2.42 -6.34
C LEU A 139 4.67 1.37 -6.12
N LEU A 140 3.84 1.13 -7.13
CA LEU A 140 2.80 0.10 -7.07
C LEU A 140 3.39 -1.31 -6.96
N TRP A 141 4.48 -1.58 -7.68
CA TRP A 141 5.21 -2.84 -7.57
C TRP A 141 5.78 -3.08 -6.17
N PHE A 142 6.27 -2.05 -5.48
CA PHE A 142 6.73 -2.20 -4.10
C PHE A 142 5.61 -2.70 -3.19
N ILE A 143 4.40 -2.14 -3.33
CA ILE A 143 3.22 -2.57 -2.57
C ILE A 143 2.82 -4.00 -2.96
N THR A 144 2.80 -4.35 -4.25
CA THR A 144 2.46 -5.70 -4.70
C THR A 144 3.45 -6.75 -4.18
N ILE A 145 4.75 -6.46 -4.20
CA ILE A 145 5.78 -7.36 -3.66
C ILE A 145 5.59 -7.55 -2.15
N ALA A 146 5.34 -6.47 -1.42
CA ALA A 146 5.05 -6.53 0.01
C ALA A 146 3.83 -7.42 0.31
N VAL A 147 2.74 -7.26 -0.46
CA VAL A 147 1.54 -8.10 -0.32
C VAL A 147 1.87 -9.58 -0.57
N LEU A 148 2.72 -9.89 -1.55
CA LEU A 148 3.12 -11.27 -1.83
C LEU A 148 3.99 -11.86 -0.71
N ILE A 149 4.91 -11.08 -0.14
CA ILE A 149 5.72 -11.52 1.01
C ILE A 149 4.80 -11.80 2.20
N GLU A 150 3.87 -10.89 2.50
CA GLU A 150 2.89 -11.09 3.57
C GLU A 150 1.96 -12.26 3.31
N ALA A 151 1.53 -12.48 2.07
CA ALA A 151 0.72 -13.65 1.72
C ALA A 151 1.50 -14.95 1.93
N VAL A 152 2.77 -15.02 1.49
CA VAL A 152 3.64 -16.18 1.73
C VAL A 152 3.83 -16.40 3.24
N PHE A 153 4.04 -15.32 4.00
CA PHE A 153 4.19 -15.40 5.45
C PHE A 153 2.88 -15.85 6.14
N GLY A 154 1.73 -15.39 5.65
CA GLY A 154 0.42 -15.82 6.12
C GLY A 154 0.15 -17.31 5.85
N TRP A 155 0.51 -17.80 4.66
CA TRP A 155 0.47 -19.23 4.37
C TRP A 155 1.44 -20.02 5.25
N TYR A 156 2.63 -19.46 5.52
CA TYR A 156 3.58 -20.07 6.44
C TYR A 156 2.99 -20.24 7.85
N GLN A 157 2.35 -19.19 8.37
CA GLN A 157 1.61 -19.20 9.63
C GLN A 157 0.47 -20.21 9.64
N PHE A 158 -0.32 -20.27 8.56
CA PHE A 158 -1.50 -21.10 8.52
C PHE A 158 -1.19 -22.61 8.40
N LEU A 159 -0.16 -22.99 7.64
CA LEU A 159 0.10 -24.39 7.30
C LEU A 159 1.18 -25.06 8.15
N TRP A 160 2.19 -24.31 8.62
CA TRP A 160 3.40 -24.91 9.21
C TRP A 160 3.68 -24.51 10.67
N LEU A 161 3.05 -23.46 11.19
CA LEU A 161 3.33 -23.05 12.58
C LEU A 161 2.67 -24.02 13.57
N THR A 162 3.45 -24.48 14.54
CA THR A 162 3.02 -25.35 15.63
C THR A 162 2.90 -24.58 16.95
N ALA A 163 2.22 -25.19 17.93
CA ALA A 163 1.99 -24.59 19.24
C ALA A 163 3.33 -24.13 19.87
N ASN A 164 3.30 -23.00 20.59
CA ASN A 164 4.49 -22.37 21.18
C ASN A 164 5.53 -21.90 20.14
N ASN A 165 5.07 -21.35 19.01
CA ASN A 165 5.95 -20.78 17.99
C ASN A 165 6.62 -19.47 18.45
N ARG A 166 7.79 -19.18 17.86
CA ARG A 166 8.57 -17.95 18.06
C ARG A 166 7.89 -16.64 17.64
N PHE A 167 6.70 -16.70 17.04
CA PHE A 167 6.00 -15.53 16.51
C PHE A 167 4.82 -15.09 17.37
N GLY A 168 4.49 -15.86 18.43
CA GLY A 168 3.30 -15.62 19.25
C GLY A 168 1.99 -15.85 18.51
N TYR A 169 2.02 -16.61 17.40
CA TYR A 169 0.86 -16.89 16.57
C TYR A 169 -0.10 -17.87 17.28
N ASP A 170 -1.37 -17.48 17.36
CA ASP A 170 -2.44 -18.30 17.94
C ASP A 170 -2.99 -19.30 16.90
N ILE A 171 -2.68 -20.57 17.12
CA ILE A 171 -3.07 -21.69 16.25
C ILE A 171 -4.48 -22.18 16.56
N ILE A 172 -5.06 -21.82 17.70
CA ILE A 172 -6.44 -22.18 18.04
C ILE A 172 -7.39 -21.30 17.24
N ALA A 173 -7.17 -19.98 17.25
CA ALA A 173 -7.92 -19.05 16.40
C ALA A 173 -7.56 -19.24 14.91
N ASN A 174 -6.31 -19.62 14.63
CA ASN A 174 -5.74 -19.91 13.31
C ASN A 174 -6.02 -18.85 12.23
N ARG A 175 -5.86 -17.56 12.58
CA ARG A 175 -6.05 -16.43 11.66
C ARG A 175 -4.70 -15.82 11.28
N PRO A 176 -4.13 -16.15 10.10
CA PRO A 176 -2.77 -15.76 9.72
C PRO A 176 -2.67 -14.25 9.47
N TYR A 177 -2.13 -13.51 10.44
CA TYR A 177 -2.07 -12.05 10.41
C TYR A 177 -0.83 -11.48 9.71
N GLY A 178 0.02 -12.32 9.11
CA GLY A 178 1.29 -11.90 8.53
C GLY A 178 2.19 -11.28 9.60
N ILE A 179 2.86 -10.17 9.29
CA ILE A 179 3.64 -9.41 10.28
C ILE A 179 2.78 -8.49 11.15
N PHE A 180 1.58 -8.14 10.70
CA PHE A 180 0.80 -7.03 11.23
C PHE A 180 0.21 -7.25 12.63
N GLN A 181 0.26 -8.49 13.14
CA GLN A 181 -0.36 -8.91 14.41
C GLN A 181 -1.87 -8.64 14.51
N GLN A 182 -2.51 -8.23 13.40
CA GLN A 182 -3.93 -7.90 13.31
C GLN A 182 -4.54 -8.46 12.02
N PRO A 183 -5.50 -9.40 12.12
CA PRO A 183 -6.13 -10.03 10.95
C PRO A 183 -6.79 -9.02 10.01
N ASN A 184 -7.40 -7.96 10.55
CA ASN A 184 -8.10 -6.95 9.75
C ASN A 184 -7.14 -6.09 8.92
N VAL A 185 -5.95 -5.79 9.46
CA VAL A 185 -4.91 -5.03 8.74
C VAL A 185 -4.37 -5.88 7.60
N MET A 186 -4.03 -7.14 7.89
CA MET A 186 -3.60 -8.11 6.88
C MET A 186 -4.63 -8.26 5.76
N ALA A 187 -5.91 -8.50 6.10
CA ALA A 187 -6.96 -8.68 5.11
C ALA A 187 -7.16 -7.44 4.22
N SER A 188 -7.17 -6.24 4.81
CA SER A 188 -7.30 -5.00 4.04
C SER A 188 -6.08 -4.74 3.14
N PHE A 189 -4.89 -5.14 3.58
CA PHE A 189 -3.66 -5.05 2.79
C PHE A 189 -3.67 -6.02 1.61
N LEU A 190 -4.06 -7.29 1.82
CA LEU A 190 -4.23 -8.28 0.77
C LEU A 190 -5.25 -7.83 -0.29
N ALA A 191 -6.40 -7.31 0.15
CA ALA A 191 -7.43 -6.77 -0.74
C ALA A 191 -6.89 -5.61 -1.60
N THR A 192 -6.09 -4.72 -1.01
CA THR A 192 -5.43 -3.62 -1.73
C THR A 192 -4.46 -4.15 -2.78
N GLY A 193 -3.67 -5.18 -2.45
CA GLY A 193 -2.77 -5.82 -3.40
C GLY A 193 -3.49 -6.47 -4.58
N LEU A 194 -4.67 -7.05 -4.37
CA LEU A 194 -5.49 -7.62 -5.43
C LEU A 194 -5.92 -6.54 -6.44
N VAL A 195 -6.37 -5.38 -5.96
CA VAL A 195 -6.74 -4.23 -6.82
C VAL A 195 -5.53 -3.67 -7.57
N ILE A 196 -4.40 -3.50 -6.89
CA ILE A 196 -3.16 -3.00 -7.52
C ILE A 196 -2.65 -3.99 -8.57
N ALA A 197 -2.72 -5.29 -8.29
CA ALA A 197 -2.29 -6.33 -9.23
C ALA A 197 -3.14 -6.32 -10.51
N ALA A 198 -4.46 -6.20 -10.38
CA ALA A 198 -5.35 -6.00 -11.52
C ALA A 198 -4.99 -4.74 -12.33
N TYR A 199 -4.71 -3.63 -11.63
CA TYR A 199 -4.34 -2.37 -12.28
C TYR A 199 -3.04 -2.48 -13.06
N LEU A 200 -2.00 -3.08 -12.45
CA LEU A 200 -0.70 -3.30 -13.06
C LEU A 200 -0.83 -4.25 -14.26
N LEU A 201 -1.64 -5.30 -14.16
CA LEU A 201 -1.84 -6.26 -15.24
C LEU A 201 -2.39 -5.59 -16.51
N ALA A 202 -3.33 -4.66 -16.36
CA ALA A 202 -3.87 -3.90 -17.50
C ALA A 202 -2.87 -2.93 -18.12
N ARG A 203 -1.89 -2.46 -17.33
CA ARG A 203 -0.90 -1.45 -17.75
C ARG A 203 0.41 -2.04 -18.24
N LEU A 204 0.61 -3.35 -18.11
CA LEU A 204 1.82 -4.00 -18.58
C LEU A 204 1.77 -4.18 -20.11
N PRO A 205 2.65 -3.49 -20.87
CA PRO A 205 2.70 -3.68 -22.30
C PRO A 205 3.27 -5.06 -22.63
N ARG A 206 2.68 -5.73 -23.62
CA ARG A 206 3.22 -7.00 -24.11
C ARG A 206 4.37 -6.71 -25.06
N TYR A 207 5.61 -7.00 -24.64
CA TYR A 207 6.75 -6.89 -25.54
C TYR A 207 6.75 -8.06 -26.52
N ARG A 208 6.43 -7.78 -27.80
CA ARG A 208 6.49 -8.74 -28.93
C ARG A 208 5.78 -10.08 -28.65
N GLY A 209 4.59 -10.06 -28.04
CA GLY A 209 3.78 -11.26 -27.79
C GLY A 209 4.32 -12.22 -26.71
N LYS A 210 5.55 -12.05 -26.23
CA LYS A 210 6.16 -12.92 -25.22
C LYS A 210 5.63 -12.62 -23.82
N TRP A 211 5.52 -13.67 -23.01
CA TRP A 211 5.22 -13.52 -21.59
C TRP A 211 6.39 -12.82 -20.91
N VAL A 212 6.07 -11.79 -20.13
CA VAL A 212 7.03 -11.21 -19.18
C VAL A 212 6.76 -11.87 -17.84
N TRP A 213 7.80 -12.31 -17.13
CA TRP A 213 7.70 -12.93 -15.78
C TRP A 213 6.80 -12.15 -14.82
N GLN A 214 6.76 -10.83 -14.96
CA GLN A 214 5.86 -9.94 -14.22
C GLN A 214 4.38 -10.33 -14.33
N HIS A 215 3.91 -10.87 -15.46
CA HIS A 215 2.53 -11.35 -15.59
C HIS A 215 2.25 -12.53 -14.67
N MET A 216 3.20 -13.46 -14.53
CA MET A 216 3.04 -14.61 -13.63
C MET A 216 2.93 -14.16 -12.18
N ILE A 217 3.75 -13.19 -11.78
CA ILE A 217 3.71 -12.61 -10.44
C ILE A 217 2.35 -11.97 -10.16
N LEU A 218 1.81 -11.17 -11.08
CA LEU A 218 0.51 -10.51 -10.90
C LEU A 218 -0.65 -11.52 -10.87
N LEU A 219 -0.59 -12.55 -11.71
CA LEU A 219 -1.60 -13.61 -11.77
C LEU A 219 -1.57 -14.55 -10.57
N ALA A 220 -0.43 -14.66 -9.87
CA ALA A 220 -0.35 -15.39 -8.61
C ALA A 220 -1.05 -14.67 -7.44
N VAL A 221 -1.22 -13.34 -7.52
CA VAL A 221 -1.81 -12.54 -6.43
C VAL A 221 -3.21 -13.03 -6.04
N PRO A 222 -4.20 -13.18 -6.95
CA PRO A 222 -5.51 -13.74 -6.59
C PRO A 222 -5.43 -15.11 -5.92
N VAL A 223 -4.57 -15.98 -6.43
CA VAL A 223 -4.45 -17.37 -5.98
C VAL A 223 -3.91 -17.44 -4.55
N LEU A 224 -2.94 -16.58 -4.23
CA LEU A 224 -2.34 -16.53 -2.89
C LEU A 224 -3.18 -15.75 -1.88
N THR A 225 -3.90 -14.71 -2.33
CA THR A 225 -4.57 -13.77 -1.41
C THR A 225 -6.03 -14.12 -1.12
N ILE A 226 -6.79 -14.65 -2.09
CA ILE A 226 -8.23 -14.92 -1.91
C ILE A 226 -8.48 -15.99 -0.83
N PRO A 227 -7.78 -17.14 -0.80
CA PRO A 227 -7.98 -18.11 0.27
C PRO A 227 -7.63 -17.55 1.64
N LEU A 228 -6.51 -16.82 1.76
CA LEU A 228 -6.13 -16.17 3.01
C LEU A 228 -7.17 -15.15 3.47
N LEU A 229 -7.77 -14.39 2.55
CA LEU A 229 -8.86 -13.46 2.88
C LEU A 229 -10.04 -14.17 3.52
N VAL A 230 -10.39 -15.38 3.05
CA VAL A 230 -11.46 -16.19 3.64
C VAL A 230 -11.06 -16.69 5.04
N VAL A 231 -9.85 -17.24 5.19
CA VAL A 231 -9.33 -17.73 6.48
C VAL A 231 -9.25 -16.62 7.54
N LEU A 232 -8.81 -15.43 7.13
CA LEU A 232 -8.74 -14.25 7.99
C LEU A 232 -10.09 -13.83 8.56
N ASN A 233 -11.20 -14.21 7.91
CA ASN A 233 -12.58 -13.96 8.30
C ASN A 233 -12.84 -12.49 8.68
N SER A 234 -12.33 -11.57 7.85
CA SER A 234 -12.43 -10.13 8.06
C SER A 234 -13.48 -9.51 7.13
N ARG A 235 -14.56 -8.97 7.71
CA ARG A 235 -15.63 -8.30 6.95
C ARG A 235 -15.11 -7.15 6.08
N THR A 236 -14.19 -6.36 6.62
CA THR A 236 -13.57 -5.23 5.90
C THR A 236 -12.71 -5.72 4.75
N GLY A 237 -11.95 -6.81 4.95
CA GLY A 237 -11.16 -7.45 3.90
C GLY A 237 -12.04 -8.00 2.77
N TRP A 238 -13.13 -8.69 3.09
CA TRP A 238 -14.06 -9.23 2.11
C TRP A 238 -14.75 -8.13 1.31
N LEU A 239 -15.27 -7.10 1.98
CA LEU A 239 -15.88 -5.95 1.29
C LEU A 239 -14.86 -5.22 0.40
N GLY A 240 -13.65 -4.98 0.90
CA GLY A 240 -12.58 -4.36 0.14
C GLY A 240 -12.19 -5.15 -1.11
N ALA A 241 -12.02 -6.47 -0.97
CA ALA A 241 -11.65 -7.35 -2.08
C ALA A 241 -12.77 -7.48 -3.11
N THR A 242 -14.02 -7.66 -2.66
CA THR A 242 -15.19 -7.81 -3.54
C THR A 242 -15.48 -6.53 -4.31
N ILE A 243 -15.68 -5.41 -3.60
CA ILE A 243 -15.96 -4.10 -4.21
C ILE A 243 -14.77 -3.67 -5.09
N GLY A 244 -13.54 -3.81 -4.59
CA GLY A 244 -12.33 -3.48 -5.35
C GLY A 244 -12.20 -4.28 -6.64
N SER A 245 -12.45 -5.60 -6.58
CA SER A 245 -12.42 -6.47 -7.77
C SER A 245 -13.48 -6.07 -8.78
N LEU A 246 -14.72 -5.83 -8.32
CA LEU A 246 -15.84 -5.43 -9.17
C LEU A 246 -15.57 -4.11 -9.89
N LEU A 247 -15.05 -3.12 -9.18
CA LEU A 247 -14.68 -1.82 -9.77
C LEU A 247 -13.53 -1.92 -10.78
N MET A 248 -12.68 -2.95 -10.66
CA MET A 248 -11.58 -3.18 -11.60
C MET A 248 -12.01 -3.92 -12.88
N LEU A 249 -13.17 -4.58 -12.91
CA LEU A 249 -13.69 -5.25 -14.11
C LEU A 249 -13.85 -4.32 -15.33
N PRO A 250 -14.53 -3.15 -15.25
CA PRO A 250 -14.66 -2.26 -16.40
C PRO A 250 -13.30 -1.70 -16.85
N TYR A 251 -12.38 -1.48 -15.91
CA TYR A 251 -11.03 -1.02 -16.21
C TYR A 251 -10.23 -2.08 -16.97
N LEU A 252 -10.24 -3.33 -16.50
CA LEU A 252 -9.63 -4.47 -17.19
C LEU A 252 -10.24 -4.67 -18.57
N TYR A 253 -11.57 -4.58 -18.69
CA TYR A 253 -12.28 -4.72 -19.97
C TYR A 253 -11.80 -3.70 -21.01
N ARG A 254 -11.59 -2.44 -20.58
CA ARG A 254 -11.19 -1.34 -21.48
C ARG A 254 -9.70 -1.32 -21.81
N PHE A 255 -8.83 -1.65 -20.86
CA PHE A 255 -7.39 -1.41 -20.99
C PHE A 255 -6.53 -2.67 -21.08
N ALA A 256 -6.99 -3.82 -20.57
CA ALA A 256 -6.23 -5.07 -20.66
C ALA A 256 -6.54 -5.83 -21.95
N ALA A 257 -5.62 -6.67 -22.42
CA ALA A 257 -5.87 -7.56 -23.55
C ALA A 257 -6.91 -8.64 -23.17
N LYS A 258 -7.74 -9.09 -24.13
CA LYS A 258 -8.76 -10.15 -23.92
C LYS A 258 -8.21 -11.39 -23.22
N TYR A 259 -6.99 -11.79 -23.55
CA TYR A 259 -6.31 -12.91 -22.89
C TYR A 259 -5.98 -12.63 -21.42
N GLN A 260 -5.43 -11.46 -21.08
CA GLN A 260 -5.13 -11.07 -19.70
C GLN A 260 -6.41 -11.02 -18.85
N GLN A 261 -7.52 -10.55 -19.43
CA GLN A 261 -8.84 -10.55 -18.78
C GLN A 261 -9.30 -11.97 -18.47
N ARG A 262 -9.24 -12.87 -19.45
CA ARG A 262 -9.60 -14.30 -19.27
C ARG A 262 -8.73 -14.96 -18.20
N MET A 263 -7.41 -14.76 -18.26
CA MET A 263 -6.50 -15.29 -17.27
C MET A 263 -6.77 -14.75 -15.87
N TRP A 264 -7.01 -13.45 -15.74
CA TRP A 264 -7.34 -12.84 -14.46
C TRP A 264 -8.62 -13.45 -13.89
N GLY A 265 -9.67 -13.60 -14.71
CA GLY A 265 -10.90 -14.28 -14.33
C GLY A 265 -10.67 -15.74 -13.90
N LEU A 266 -9.84 -16.49 -14.63
CA LEU A 266 -9.46 -17.85 -14.26
C LEU A 266 -8.71 -17.90 -12.92
N MET A 267 -7.79 -16.97 -12.66
CA MET A 267 -7.05 -16.91 -11.40
C MET A 267 -7.94 -16.50 -10.21
N LEU A 268 -8.94 -15.63 -10.44
CA LEU A 268 -9.96 -15.34 -9.43
C LEU A 268 -10.77 -16.60 -9.09
N LEU A 269 -11.23 -17.34 -10.09
CA LEU A 269 -11.96 -18.60 -9.90
C LEU A 269 -11.11 -19.66 -9.19
N LEU A 270 -9.84 -19.78 -9.58
CA LEU A 270 -8.89 -20.69 -8.93
C LEU A 270 -8.69 -20.30 -7.46
N GLY A 271 -8.50 -19.01 -7.17
CA GLY A 271 -8.39 -18.50 -5.80
C GLY A 271 -9.64 -18.79 -4.97
N LEU A 272 -10.84 -18.64 -5.56
CA LEU A 272 -12.11 -18.99 -4.89
C LEU A 272 -12.26 -20.49 -4.65
N ALA A 273 -11.85 -21.33 -5.60
CA ALA A 273 -11.89 -22.79 -5.45
C ALA A 273 -10.95 -23.26 -4.33
N LEU A 274 -9.73 -22.71 -4.26
CA LEU A 274 -8.81 -22.97 -3.16
C LEU A 274 -9.35 -22.45 -1.82
N ALA A 275 -9.99 -21.27 -1.83
CA ALA A 275 -10.62 -20.72 -0.63
C ALA A 275 -11.74 -21.63 -0.10
N TRP A 276 -12.56 -22.18 -1.00
CA TRP A 276 -13.58 -23.15 -0.65
C TRP A 276 -12.99 -24.39 0.01
N GLN A 277 -11.95 -24.97 -0.61
CA GLN A 277 -11.26 -26.14 -0.07
C GLN A 277 -10.73 -25.89 1.34
N VAL A 278 -10.04 -24.75 1.55
CA VAL A 278 -9.49 -24.39 2.87
C VAL A 278 -10.58 -24.10 3.89
N SER A 279 -11.73 -23.56 3.49
CA SER A 279 -12.85 -23.34 4.41
C SER A 279 -13.58 -24.62 4.80
N SER A 280 -13.42 -25.69 4.02
CA SER A 280 -14.09 -26.98 4.22
C SER A 280 -13.26 -27.99 5.03
N THR A 281 -12.00 -27.67 5.31
CA THR A 281 -11.08 -28.45 6.17
C THR A 281 -11.09 -27.90 7.58
#